data_AF-A0A2N2V318-F1
#
_entry.id   AF-A0A2N2V318-F1
#
_cell.length_a   1.000
_cell.length_b   1.000
_cell.length_c   1.000
_cell.angle_alpha   90.00
_cell.angle_beta   90.00
_cell.angle_gamma   90.00
#
_symmetry.space_group_name_H-M   'P 1'
#
loop_
_entity.id
_entity.type
_entity.pdbx_description
1 polymer ?
#
loop_
_entity_poly.entity_id
_entity_poly.type
_entity_poly.pdbx_seq_one_letter_code
_entity_poly.pdbx_strand_id
1 'polypeptide(L)'
;MDIPHNQFKNALQANREQIGLWLGLGETFSAEICAGAGFDWLLIDAEHGPNDLRSILAQLQALAPYPTQPVVRPPQGDHVLIKQLLETGVQTLLIPMVESADQARGLVEAMRYPPAGIRGVGSALARASRWGRIANYAHLANDQMCLLVQVETRPGYERLDSILAVDGVDGVFFGSADLAASYGYLGQST
;
A
#
# COMPACT_ATOMS: atom_id res chain seq x y z
N MET A 1 -1.86 -22.47 -8.99
CA MET A 1 -1.76 -21.80 -7.68
C MET A 1 -2.95 -20.88 -7.56
N ASP A 2 -3.50 -20.75 -6.36
CA ASP A 2 -4.58 -19.79 -6.12
C ASP A 2 -4.00 -18.40 -5.92
N ILE A 3 -4.82 -17.38 -6.16
CA ILE A 3 -4.44 -16.01 -5.87
C ILE A 3 -4.29 -15.83 -4.35
N PRO A 4 -3.22 -15.20 -3.85
CA PRO A 4 -3.14 -14.84 -2.44
C PRO A 4 -4.29 -13.91 -2.06
N HIS A 5 -5.09 -14.31 -1.08
CA HIS A 5 -6.13 -13.45 -0.54
C HIS A 5 -5.52 -12.37 0.35
N ASN A 6 -5.91 -11.12 0.14
CA ASN A 6 -5.43 -10.00 0.95
C ASN A 6 -6.08 -10.02 2.34
N GLN A 7 -5.42 -10.66 3.30
CA GLN A 7 -5.97 -10.84 4.66
C GLN A 7 -6.08 -9.51 5.41
N PHE A 8 -5.17 -8.56 5.14
CA PHE A 8 -5.22 -7.23 5.72
C PHE A 8 -6.48 -6.48 5.25
N LYS A 9 -6.76 -6.47 3.94
CA LYS A 9 -7.98 -5.89 3.39
C LYS A 9 -9.24 -6.50 4.01
N ASN A 10 -9.29 -7.83 4.10
CA ASN A 10 -10.41 -8.54 4.71
C ASN A 10 -10.59 -8.18 6.20
N ALA A 11 -9.49 -7.93 6.93
CA ALA A 11 -9.54 -7.49 8.33
C ALA A 11 -10.08 -6.08 8.47
N LEU A 12 -9.65 -5.14 7.62
CA LEU A 12 -10.19 -3.78 7.58
C LEU A 12 -11.69 -3.76 7.29
N GLN A 13 -12.13 -4.51 6.27
CA GLN A 13 -13.55 -4.62 5.93
C GLN A 13 -14.40 -5.23 7.05
N ALA A 14 -13.80 -6.09 7.87
CA ALA A 14 -14.44 -6.68 9.04
C ALA A 14 -14.32 -5.81 10.30
N ASN A 15 -13.81 -4.57 10.19
CA ASN A 15 -13.54 -3.66 11.31
C ASN A 15 -12.71 -4.30 12.43
N ARG A 16 -11.76 -5.17 12.07
CA ARG A 16 -10.80 -5.72 13.02
C ARG A 16 -9.62 -4.76 13.14
N GLU A 17 -9.26 -4.43 14.37
CA GLU A 17 -8.05 -3.66 14.65
C GLU A 17 -6.82 -4.41 14.12
N GLN A 18 -5.87 -3.68 13.52
CA GLN A 18 -4.65 -4.22 12.94
C GLN A 18 -3.45 -3.41 13.44
N ILE A 19 -2.59 -4.03 14.25
CA ILE A 19 -1.42 -3.40 14.83
C ILE A 19 -0.22 -3.55 13.90
N GLY A 20 0.40 -2.43 13.55
CA GLY A 20 1.48 -2.35 12.57
C GLY A 20 2.82 -1.92 13.13
N LEU A 21 3.89 -2.22 12.38
CA LEU A 21 5.24 -1.71 12.63
C LEU A 21 5.85 -1.13 11.34
N TRP A 22 6.52 0.01 11.48
CA TRP A 22 7.23 0.69 10.38
C TRP A 22 8.62 0.09 10.15
N LEU A 23 8.94 -0.28 8.91
CA LEU A 23 10.24 -0.77 8.48
C LEU A 23 11.01 0.33 7.74
N GLY A 24 11.75 1.14 8.50
CA GLY A 24 12.55 2.25 7.95
C GLY A 24 14.00 1.91 7.61
N LEU A 25 14.48 0.70 7.91
CA LEU A 25 15.90 0.35 7.80
C LEU A 25 16.36 0.01 6.37
N GLY A 26 15.44 -0.30 5.46
CA GLY A 26 15.75 -0.67 4.06
C GLY A 26 16.44 -2.02 3.89
N GLU A 27 16.43 -2.87 4.92
CA GLU A 27 17.21 -4.12 4.97
C GLU A 27 16.33 -5.37 5.07
N THR A 28 16.69 -6.41 4.31
CA THR A 28 15.89 -7.65 4.25
C THR A 28 16.03 -8.49 5.52
N PHE A 29 17.23 -8.53 6.11
CA PHE A 29 17.50 -9.33 7.30
C PHE A 29 16.72 -8.82 8.52
N SER A 30 16.68 -7.50 8.73
CA SER A 30 15.89 -6.90 9.82
C SER A 30 14.39 -7.03 9.58
N ALA A 31 13.92 -6.90 8.33
CA ALA A 31 12.52 -7.13 7.98
C ALA A 31 12.07 -8.57 8.34
N GLU A 32 12.90 -9.58 8.07
CA GLU A 32 12.59 -10.97 8.44
C GLU A 32 12.51 -11.16 9.95
N ILE A 33 13.42 -10.55 10.72
CA ILE A 33 13.34 -10.56 12.20
C ILE A 33 12.02 -9.94 12.66
N CYS A 34 11.64 -8.79 12.11
CA CYS A 34 10.38 -8.11 12.45
C CYS A 34 9.14 -8.92 12.06
N ALA A 35 9.21 -9.76 11.02
CA ALA A 35 8.09 -10.61 10.60
C ALA A 35 7.67 -11.63 11.66
N GLY A 36 8.60 -12.03 12.53
CA GLY A 36 8.36 -12.90 13.68
C GLY A 36 7.86 -12.19 14.94
N ALA A 37 7.74 -10.85 14.93
CA ALA A 37 7.46 -10.07 16.14
C ALA A 37 5.98 -9.98 16.52
N GLY A 38 5.07 -10.56 15.74
CA GLY A 38 3.63 -10.67 16.07
C GLY A 38 2.77 -9.48 15.63
N PHE A 39 3.26 -8.59 14.76
CA PHE A 39 2.47 -7.53 14.15
C PHE A 39 1.54 -8.07 13.06
N ASP A 40 0.33 -7.51 12.97
CA ASP A 40 -0.63 -7.86 11.92
C ASP A 40 -0.13 -7.41 10.53
N TRP A 41 0.56 -6.27 10.48
CA TRP A 41 1.12 -5.73 9.25
C TRP A 41 2.47 -5.03 9.44
N LEU A 42 3.27 -4.97 8.38
CA LEU A 42 4.55 -4.28 8.35
C LEU A 42 4.60 -3.30 7.17
N LEU A 43 4.97 -2.06 7.44
CA LEU A 43 5.08 -1.01 6.43
C LEU A 43 6.51 -0.91 5.91
N ILE A 44 6.75 -1.30 4.66
CA ILE A 44 8.01 -1.07 3.96
C ILE A 44 8.00 0.37 3.43
N ASP A 45 8.82 1.24 4.03
CA ASP A 45 8.80 2.66 3.74
C ASP A 45 9.81 3.04 2.65
N ALA A 46 9.33 3.47 1.50
CA ALA A 46 10.15 4.00 0.40
C ALA A 46 9.97 5.51 0.20
N GLU A 47 9.19 6.18 1.03
CA GLU A 47 9.09 7.63 1.04
C GLU A 47 10.22 8.24 1.86
N HIS A 48 10.39 7.76 3.10
CA HIS A 48 11.41 8.26 4.02
C HIS A 48 12.50 7.22 4.33
N GLY A 49 12.25 5.95 4.07
CA GLY A 49 13.27 4.89 4.15
C GLY A 49 14.08 4.78 2.85
N PRO A 50 15.31 4.23 2.89
CA PRO A 50 16.19 4.11 1.74
C PRO A 50 15.81 2.92 0.84
N ASN A 51 14.52 2.72 0.58
CA ASN A 51 14.00 1.60 -0.21
C ASN A 51 13.84 1.98 -1.68
N ASP A 52 14.26 1.07 -2.55
CA ASP A 52 14.02 1.04 -3.98
C ASP A 52 13.17 -0.18 -4.37
N LEU A 53 12.83 -0.32 -5.66
CA LEU A 53 11.99 -1.43 -6.12
C LEU A 53 12.60 -2.82 -5.82
N ARG A 54 13.93 -2.95 -5.80
CA ARG A 54 14.61 -4.24 -5.58
C ARG A 54 14.66 -4.61 -4.10
N SER A 55 14.96 -3.65 -3.22
CA SER A 55 14.93 -3.84 -1.77
C SER A 55 13.51 -4.09 -1.26
N ILE A 56 12.49 -3.43 -1.83
CA ILE A 56 11.07 -3.76 -1.57
C ILE A 56 10.79 -5.21 -1.97
N LEU A 57 11.16 -5.62 -3.18
CA LEU A 57 10.96 -7.00 -3.64
C LEU A 57 11.64 -8.03 -2.71
N ALA A 58 12.86 -7.76 -2.26
CA ALA A 58 13.60 -8.64 -1.37
C ALA A 58 12.92 -8.76 0.00
N GLN A 59 12.48 -7.65 0.59
CA GLN A 59 11.69 -7.67 1.83
C GLN A 59 10.37 -8.42 1.65
N LEU A 60 9.62 -8.17 0.58
CA LEU A 60 8.39 -8.92 0.27
C LEU A 60 8.61 -10.43 0.11
N GLN A 61 9.82 -10.87 -0.26
CA GLN A 61 10.18 -12.29 -0.29
C GLN A 61 10.45 -12.83 1.12
N ALA A 62 11.20 -12.09 1.94
CA ALA A 62 11.50 -12.47 3.33
C ALA A 62 10.27 -12.49 4.23
N LEU A 63 9.32 -11.58 4.02
CA LEU A 63 8.06 -11.51 4.77
C LEU A 63 7.07 -12.62 4.38
N ALA A 64 7.20 -13.20 3.17
CA ALA A 64 6.19 -14.10 2.59
C ALA A 64 5.80 -15.36 3.40
N PRO A 65 6.70 -16.02 4.16
CA PRO A 65 6.32 -17.21 4.94
C PRO A 65 5.71 -16.89 6.32
N TYR A 66 5.63 -15.61 6.71
CA TYR A 66 5.11 -15.17 8.01
C TYR A 66 3.65 -14.72 7.91
N PRO A 67 2.90 -14.73 9.03
CA PRO A 67 1.49 -14.32 9.02
C PRO A 67 1.28 -12.81 8.82
N THR A 68 2.29 -11.99 9.11
CA THR A 68 2.21 -10.53 8.97
C THR A 68 1.99 -10.12 7.51
N GLN A 69 1.20 -9.09 7.30
CA GLN A 69 0.84 -8.62 5.95
C GLN A 69 1.71 -7.42 5.53
N PRO A 70 2.39 -7.47 4.38
CA PRO A 70 3.19 -6.35 3.93
C PRO A 70 2.32 -5.23 3.35
N VAL A 71 2.61 -3.99 3.77
CA VAL A 71 2.13 -2.75 3.15
C VAL A 71 3.34 -1.99 2.63
N VAL A 72 3.23 -1.33 1.48
CA VAL A 72 4.33 -0.52 0.92
C VAL A 72 3.88 0.94 0.81
N ARG A 73 4.72 1.86 1.29
CA ARG A 73 4.55 3.30 1.07
C ARG A 73 5.55 3.79 0.02
N PRO A 74 5.12 4.10 -1.22
CA PRO A 74 5.98 4.75 -2.19
C PRO A 74 6.25 6.21 -1.83
N PRO A 75 7.29 6.85 -2.43
CA PRO A 75 7.56 8.28 -2.26
C PRO A 75 6.48 9.21 -2.82
N GLN A 76 5.61 8.72 -3.71
CA GLN A 76 4.50 9.49 -4.25
C GLN A 76 3.45 8.58 -4.89
N GLY A 77 2.24 9.10 -5.06
CA GLY A 77 1.16 8.47 -5.82
C GLY A 77 1.29 8.66 -7.34
N ASP A 78 2.24 7.95 -7.97
CA ASP A 78 2.40 7.94 -9.43
C ASP A 78 1.97 6.59 -10.05
N HIS A 79 1.20 6.64 -11.13
CA HIS A 79 0.64 5.44 -11.77
C HIS A 79 1.71 4.49 -12.35
N VAL A 80 2.86 5.01 -12.82
CA VAL A 80 3.94 4.18 -13.34
C VAL A 80 4.63 3.44 -12.21
N LEU A 81 4.91 4.14 -11.11
CA LEU A 81 5.49 3.58 -9.90
C LEU A 81 4.56 2.56 -9.24
N ILE A 82 3.28 2.89 -9.06
CA ILE A 82 2.26 1.99 -8.54
C ILE A 82 2.23 0.70 -9.36
N LYS A 83 2.17 0.81 -10.70
CA LYS A 83 2.26 -0.37 -11.57
C LYS A 83 3.48 -1.22 -11.26
N GLN A 84 4.68 -0.64 -11.20
CA GLN A 84 5.90 -1.39 -10.90
C GLN A 84 5.84 -2.10 -9.54
N LEU A 85 5.36 -1.40 -8.51
CA LEU A 85 5.20 -1.97 -7.17
C LEU A 85 4.24 -3.15 -7.18
N LEU A 86 3.06 -3.00 -7.80
CA LEU A 86 2.10 -4.09 -7.87
C LEU A 86 2.63 -5.31 -8.64
N GLU A 87 3.55 -5.15 -9.59
CA GLU A 87 4.21 -6.28 -10.26
C GLU A 87 5.18 -7.06 -9.33
N THR A 88 5.68 -6.44 -8.25
CA THR A 88 6.44 -7.16 -7.19
C THR A 88 5.55 -8.12 -6.38
N GLY A 89 4.23 -7.96 -6.50
CA GLY A 89 3.22 -8.77 -5.81
C GLY A 89 2.79 -8.24 -4.45
N VAL A 90 3.13 -7.00 -4.11
CA VAL A 90 2.44 -6.28 -3.03
C VAL A 90 0.96 -6.11 -3.39
N GLN A 91 0.08 -6.23 -2.41
CA GLN A 91 -1.37 -6.10 -2.59
C GLN A 91 -1.95 -4.88 -1.86
N THR A 92 -1.21 -4.31 -0.90
CA THR A 92 -1.64 -3.15 -0.12
C THR A 92 -0.63 -2.01 -0.23
N LEU A 93 -1.11 -0.83 -0.64
CA LEU A 93 -0.32 0.38 -0.72
C LEU A 93 -0.84 1.43 0.25
N LEU A 94 0.07 2.19 0.87
CA LEU A 94 -0.21 3.41 1.61
C LEU A 94 0.35 4.59 0.81
N ILE A 95 -0.50 5.40 0.19
CA ILE A 95 -0.04 6.47 -0.70
C ILE A 95 0.01 7.80 0.07
N PRO A 96 1.18 8.48 0.10
CA PRO A 96 1.34 9.74 0.82
C PRO A 96 0.64 10.91 0.14
N MET A 97 0.46 12.02 0.87
CA MET A 97 0.09 13.34 0.35
C MET A 97 -1.18 13.35 -0.52
N VAL A 98 -2.26 12.71 -0.06
CA VAL A 98 -3.55 12.71 -0.77
C VAL A 98 -4.44 13.86 -0.29
N GLU A 99 -4.76 14.79 -1.20
CA GLU A 99 -5.42 16.05 -0.87
C GLU A 99 -6.81 16.25 -1.52
N SER A 100 -7.24 15.31 -2.35
CA SER A 100 -8.52 15.41 -3.07
C SER A 100 -9.11 14.06 -3.48
N ALA A 101 -10.43 14.04 -3.68
CA ALA A 101 -11.14 12.88 -4.19
C ALA A 101 -10.70 12.50 -5.62
N ASP A 102 -10.35 13.46 -6.47
CA ASP A 102 -9.89 13.19 -7.85
C ASP A 102 -8.55 12.47 -7.85
N GLN A 103 -7.61 12.92 -7.01
CA GLN A 103 -6.34 12.22 -6.81
C GLN A 103 -6.59 10.80 -6.29
N ALA A 104 -7.44 10.62 -5.28
CA ALA A 104 -7.78 9.29 -4.75
C ALA A 104 -8.40 8.37 -5.82
N ARG A 105 -9.31 8.86 -6.66
CA ARG A 105 -9.86 8.09 -7.79
C ARG A 105 -8.78 7.65 -8.78
N GLY A 106 -7.85 8.56 -9.13
CA GLY A 106 -6.72 8.24 -9.98
C GLY A 106 -5.82 7.14 -9.40
N LEU A 107 -5.64 7.10 -8.08
CA LEU A 107 -4.89 6.04 -7.39
C LEU A 107 -5.62 4.69 -7.46
N VAL A 108 -6.94 4.69 -7.24
CA VAL A 108 -7.78 3.48 -7.38
C VAL A 108 -7.66 2.92 -8.81
N GLU A 109 -7.80 3.78 -9.82
CA GLU A 109 -7.65 3.40 -11.22
C GLU A 109 -6.25 2.85 -11.53
N ALA A 110 -5.19 3.44 -10.97
CA ALA A 110 -3.82 2.98 -11.16
C ALA A 110 -3.58 1.56 -10.62
N MET A 111 -4.35 1.13 -9.62
CA MET A 111 -4.23 -0.20 -9.02
C MET A 111 -5.04 -1.29 -9.73
N ARG A 112 -6.05 -0.91 -10.53
CA ARG A 112 -7.01 -1.84 -11.16
C ARG A 112 -6.72 -2.05 -12.65
N TYR A 113 -6.86 -3.28 -13.13
CA TYR A 113 -6.85 -3.58 -14.56
C TYR A 113 -8.11 -3.06 -15.27
N PRO A 114 -8.05 -2.76 -16.59
CA PRO A 114 -9.22 -2.42 -17.39
C PRO A 114 -10.33 -3.48 -17.32
N PRO A 115 -11.62 -3.09 -17.40
CA PRO A 115 -12.13 -1.73 -17.58
C PRO A 115 -12.23 -0.90 -16.29
N ALA A 116 -11.88 -1.47 -15.13
CA ALA A 116 -12.05 -0.82 -13.82
C ALA A 116 -10.91 0.16 -13.45
N GLY A 117 -9.91 0.31 -14.32
CA GLY A 117 -8.75 1.16 -14.11
C GLY A 117 -7.78 1.13 -15.28
N ILE A 118 -6.56 1.59 -15.03
CA ILE A 118 -5.53 1.84 -16.05
C ILE A 118 -4.23 1.05 -15.82
N ARG A 119 -4.22 0.07 -14.89
CA ARG A 119 -3.05 -0.76 -14.64
C ARG A 119 -2.62 -1.50 -15.91
N GLY A 120 -1.35 -1.31 -16.31
CA GLY A 120 -0.78 -1.97 -17.48
C GLY A 120 -0.65 -3.49 -17.31
N VAL A 121 -0.93 -4.26 -18.36
CA VAL A 121 -0.85 -5.73 -18.33
C VAL A 121 0.59 -6.20 -18.56
N GLY A 122 1.20 -6.76 -17.52
CA GLY A 122 2.54 -7.38 -17.57
C GLY A 122 2.66 -8.66 -16.74
N SER A 123 1.53 -9.18 -16.27
CA SER A 123 1.49 -10.13 -15.16
C SER A 123 2.24 -11.43 -15.45
N ALA A 124 2.32 -11.89 -16.70
CA ALA A 124 3.06 -13.10 -17.08
C ALA A 124 4.56 -13.07 -16.70
N LEU A 125 5.18 -11.89 -16.68
CA LEU A 125 6.59 -11.71 -16.30
C LEU A 125 6.77 -11.45 -14.79
N ALA A 126 5.68 -11.14 -14.09
CA ALA A 126 5.73 -10.53 -12.78
C ALA A 126 5.57 -11.53 -11.63
N ARG A 127 6.18 -11.19 -10.49
CA ARG A 127 6.03 -11.96 -9.24
C ARG A 127 4.57 -11.98 -8.78
N ALA A 128 3.81 -10.93 -9.05
CA ALA A 128 2.40 -10.79 -8.66
C ALA A 128 1.52 -11.98 -9.10
N SER A 129 1.68 -12.46 -10.34
CA SER A 129 0.96 -13.66 -10.85
C SER A 129 1.69 -14.98 -10.57
N ARG A 130 2.82 -14.92 -9.85
CA ARG A 130 3.81 -16.00 -9.72
C ARG A 130 4.27 -16.50 -11.09
N TRP A 131 4.60 -15.56 -11.99
CA TRP A 131 5.07 -15.84 -13.36
C TRP A 131 4.09 -16.74 -14.13
N GLY A 132 2.81 -16.38 -14.10
CA GLY A 132 1.73 -17.08 -14.80
C GLY A 132 1.20 -18.33 -14.09
N ARG A 133 1.67 -18.67 -12.88
CA ARG A 133 1.20 -19.85 -12.13
C ARG A 133 -0.14 -19.64 -11.44
N ILE A 134 -0.57 -18.39 -11.25
CA ILE A 134 -1.90 -18.05 -10.77
C ILE A 134 -2.83 -17.95 -11.99
N ALA A 135 -3.75 -18.90 -12.11
CA ALA A 135 -4.73 -18.92 -13.19
C ALA A 135 -5.66 -17.70 -13.09
N ASN A 136 -6.04 -17.13 -14.24
CA ASN A 136 -6.96 -15.99 -14.32
C ASN A 136 -6.58 -14.77 -13.46
N TYR A 137 -5.29 -14.60 -13.15
CA TYR A 137 -4.81 -13.54 -12.25
C TYR A 137 -5.37 -12.16 -12.57
N ALA A 138 -5.37 -11.73 -13.85
CA ALA A 138 -5.83 -10.40 -14.23
C ALA A 138 -7.31 -10.14 -13.90
N HIS A 139 -8.14 -11.19 -13.90
CA HIS A 139 -9.56 -11.09 -13.53
C HIS A 139 -9.80 -11.15 -12.03
N LEU A 140 -8.85 -11.68 -11.26
CA LEU A 140 -8.96 -11.86 -9.81
C LEU A 140 -8.22 -10.77 -9.01
N ALA A 141 -7.21 -10.13 -9.61
CA ALA A 141 -6.27 -9.25 -8.92
C ALA A 141 -6.94 -8.00 -8.34
N ASN A 142 -7.86 -7.40 -9.08
CA ASN A 142 -8.52 -6.15 -8.68
C ASN A 142 -9.17 -6.27 -7.28
N ASP A 143 -9.79 -7.41 -6.99
CA ASP A 143 -10.49 -7.65 -5.72
C ASP A 143 -9.52 -7.73 -4.53
N GLN A 144 -8.26 -8.09 -4.79
CA GLN A 144 -7.24 -8.25 -3.77
C GLN A 144 -6.41 -6.98 -3.52
N MET A 145 -6.57 -5.94 -4.33
CA MET A 145 -5.85 -4.68 -4.14
C MET A 145 -6.48 -3.90 -2.98
N CYS A 146 -5.64 -3.37 -2.09
CA CYS A 146 -6.03 -2.56 -0.94
C CYS A 146 -5.34 -1.20 -1.02
N LEU A 147 -6.10 -0.12 -1.06
CA LEU A 147 -5.58 1.24 -1.10
C LEU A 147 -5.82 1.94 0.24
N LEU A 148 -4.73 2.28 0.92
CA LEU A 148 -4.74 3.27 2.00
C LEU A 148 -4.26 4.60 1.45
N VAL A 149 -4.95 5.69 1.78
CA VAL A 149 -4.53 7.05 1.43
C VAL A 149 -4.10 7.81 2.67
N GLN A 150 -2.95 8.47 2.61
CA GLN A 150 -2.43 9.28 3.69
C GLN A 150 -2.98 10.70 3.55
N VAL A 151 -3.81 11.11 4.52
CA VAL A 151 -4.29 12.49 4.63
C VAL A 151 -3.47 13.17 5.71
N GLU A 152 -2.56 14.03 5.29
CA GLU A 152 -1.54 14.61 6.16
C GLU A 152 -1.24 16.08 5.88
N THR A 153 -2.13 16.72 5.13
CA THR A 153 -2.11 18.16 4.90
C THR A 153 -3.45 18.76 5.29
N ARG A 154 -3.44 20.04 5.64
CA ARG A 154 -4.66 20.79 5.91
C ARG A 154 -5.66 20.74 4.73
N PRO A 155 -5.26 20.94 3.46
CA PRO A 155 -6.17 20.77 2.33
C PRO A 155 -6.79 19.37 2.21
N GLY A 156 -6.01 18.31 2.46
CA GLY A 156 -6.53 16.94 2.47
C GLY A 156 -7.54 16.71 3.60
N TYR A 157 -7.23 17.21 4.80
CA TYR A 157 -8.11 17.11 5.95
C TYR A 157 -9.43 17.87 5.76
N GLU A 158 -9.38 19.10 5.23
CA GLU A 158 -10.57 19.91 4.92
C GLU A 158 -11.48 19.26 3.86
N ARG A 159 -10.97 18.30 3.07
CA ARG A 159 -11.71 17.56 2.04
C ARG A 159 -11.91 16.08 2.38
N LEU A 160 -11.65 15.68 3.63
CA LEU A 160 -11.63 14.29 4.08
C LEU A 160 -12.89 13.51 3.66
N ASP A 161 -14.08 14.09 3.86
CA ASP A 161 -15.36 13.44 3.51
C ASP A 161 -15.43 13.06 2.03
N SER A 162 -14.88 13.91 1.15
CA SER A 162 -14.88 13.65 -0.29
C SER A 162 -13.90 12.54 -0.68
N ILE A 163 -12.78 12.41 0.04
CA ILE A 163 -11.78 11.36 -0.13
C ILE A 163 -12.34 10.02 0.36
N LEU A 164 -12.98 10.02 1.54
CA LEU A 164 -13.66 8.85 2.12
C LEU A 164 -14.78 8.31 1.23
N ALA A 165 -15.45 9.17 0.48
CA ALA A 165 -16.54 8.79 -0.42
C ALA A 165 -16.07 8.12 -1.73
N VAL A 166 -14.76 8.01 -1.98
CA VAL A 166 -14.23 7.39 -3.21
C VAL A 166 -14.27 5.87 -3.10
N ASP A 167 -15.06 5.22 -3.97
CA ASP A 167 -15.05 3.77 -4.10
C ASP A 167 -13.64 3.24 -4.42
N GLY A 168 -13.20 2.26 -3.65
CA GLY A 168 -11.86 1.67 -3.76
C GLY A 168 -10.79 2.29 -2.87
N VAL A 169 -11.09 3.34 -2.11
CA VAL A 169 -10.28 3.72 -0.94
C VAL A 169 -10.70 2.83 0.22
N ASP A 170 -9.81 1.93 0.64
CA ASP A 170 -10.09 0.95 1.70
C ASP A 170 -9.77 1.48 3.11
N GLY A 171 -9.02 2.58 3.21
CA GLY A 171 -8.75 3.25 4.47
C GLY A 171 -8.05 4.60 4.32
N VAL A 172 -8.19 5.45 5.34
CA VAL A 172 -7.45 6.71 5.46
C VAL A 172 -6.48 6.60 6.64
N PHE A 173 -5.23 6.98 6.40
CA PHE A 173 -4.19 7.06 7.41
C PHE A 173 -3.82 8.53 7.66
N PHE A 174 -3.61 8.91 8.92
CA PHE A 174 -3.19 10.27 9.27
C PHE A 174 -1.70 10.30 9.60
N GLY A 175 -0.91 11.01 8.78
CA GLY A 175 0.50 11.32 9.08
C GLY A 175 0.57 12.43 10.13
N SER A 176 0.69 12.08 11.41
CA SER A 176 0.57 13.06 12.50
C SER A 176 1.62 14.17 12.46
N ALA A 177 2.86 13.84 12.08
CA ALA A 177 3.95 14.81 11.96
C ALA A 177 3.70 15.84 10.84
N ASP A 178 3.38 15.37 9.64
CA ASP A 178 3.11 16.22 8.48
C ASP A 178 1.81 17.00 8.64
N LEU A 179 0.77 16.39 9.22
CA LEU A 179 -0.48 17.09 9.49
C LEU A 179 -0.27 18.24 10.49
N ALA A 180 0.43 17.98 11.60
CA ALA A 180 0.79 19.01 12.55
C ALA A 180 1.60 20.13 11.88
N ALA A 181 2.62 19.78 11.08
CA ALA A 181 3.40 20.74 10.31
C ALA A 181 2.53 21.58 9.36
N SER A 182 1.57 20.97 8.67
CA SER A 182 0.64 21.63 7.75
C SER A 182 -0.28 22.64 8.46
N TYR A 183 -0.57 22.42 9.74
CA TYR A 183 -1.29 23.37 10.60
C TYR A 183 -0.38 24.39 11.30
N GLY A 184 0.94 24.37 11.04
CA GLY A 184 1.91 25.30 11.63
C GLY A 184 2.53 24.82 12.95
N TYR A 185 2.32 23.56 13.33
CA TYR A 185 2.82 22.93 14.55
C TYR A 185 3.99 21.97 14.26
N LEU A 186 4.99 22.44 13.53
CA LEU A 186 6.16 21.62 13.14
C LEU A 186 6.87 21.05 14.38
N GLY A 187 7.04 19.73 14.42
CA GLY A 187 7.66 19.01 15.54
C GLY A 187 6.75 18.83 16.77
N GLN A 188 5.47 19.20 16.69
CA GLN A 188 4.48 19.09 17.76
C GLN A 188 3.31 18.21 17.30
N SER A 189 3.56 16.91 17.12
CA SER A 189 2.61 15.94 16.57
C SER A 189 1.66 15.31 17.59
N THR A 190 1.76 15.68 18.87
CA THR A 190 0.97 15.19 20.01
C THR A 190 0.72 16.30 21.01
#